data_AF-A0A544UT43-F1
#
_entry.id   AF-A0A544UT43-F1
#
_cell.length_a   1.000
_cell.length_b   1.000
_cell.length_c   1.000
_cell.angle_alpha   90.00
_cell.angle_beta   90.00
_cell.angle_gamma   90.00
#
_symmetry.space_group_name_H-M   'P 1'
#
loop_
_entity.id
_entity.type
_entity.pdbx_description
1 polymer ?
#
loop_
_entity_poly.entity_id
_entity_poly.type
_entity_poly.pdbx_seq_one_letter_code
_entity_poly.pdbx_strand_id
1 'polypeptide(L)'
;MRTGAAGALGAKYLAREDAENLLIVGAGNQAVFQIAAVLTTMPTIKKVRVAAQQLSNAKSFVERINSKLKHQFDINIEDILFEAVENLKEAVQDSHVIITITPSRKPIIKKEWLQKGTHISCIGADMEGKQEIDAEILTTSLLFVDDLKHCKEVGEIEIPIKQGIIAETNIIGELGDLIVGKVKGRTSNDQITIFDATGMALLDIATADIALKQAEKNELGTTSNL
;
A
#
# COMPACT_ATOMS: atom_id res chain seq x y z
N MET A 1 -7.97 -9.09 2.25
CA MET A 1 -8.67 -7.96 2.91
C MET A 1 -7.73 -7.18 3.82
N ARG A 2 -7.22 -7.75 4.92
CA ARG A 2 -6.34 -7.06 5.88
C ARG A 2 -5.12 -6.37 5.26
N THR A 3 -4.49 -7.00 4.27
CA THR A 3 -3.34 -6.43 3.55
C THR A 3 -3.70 -5.17 2.77
N GLY A 4 -4.87 -5.17 2.12
CA GLY A 4 -5.44 -4.00 1.46
C GLY A 4 -5.72 -2.86 2.43
N ALA A 5 -6.31 -3.19 3.59
CA ALA A 5 -6.54 -2.22 4.65
C ALA A 5 -5.22 -1.63 5.19
N ALA A 6 -4.18 -2.43 5.38
CA ALA A 6 -2.88 -1.95 5.84
C ALA A 6 -2.26 -0.93 4.88
N GLY A 7 -2.20 -1.23 3.57
CA GLY A 7 -1.68 -0.28 2.58
C GLY A 7 -2.51 1.01 2.51
N ALA A 8 -3.84 0.91 2.59
CA ALA A 8 -4.69 2.09 2.67
C ALA A 8 -4.50 2.90 3.95
N LEU A 9 -4.23 2.27 5.11
CA LEU A 9 -3.93 2.99 6.34
C LEU A 9 -2.61 3.74 6.26
N GLY A 10 -1.58 3.14 5.66
CA GLY A 10 -0.33 3.84 5.33
C GLY A 10 -0.62 5.12 4.56
N ALA A 11 -1.37 5.01 3.46
CA ALA A 11 -1.77 6.16 2.66
C ALA A 11 -2.62 7.17 3.44
N LYS A 12 -3.66 6.72 4.15
CA LYS A 12 -4.56 7.59 4.92
C LYS A 12 -3.82 8.48 5.92
N TYR A 13 -2.82 7.95 6.62
CA TYR A 13 -2.11 8.66 7.69
C TYR A 13 -0.85 9.41 7.21
N LEU A 14 -0.29 9.04 6.07
CA LEU A 14 1.01 9.56 5.61
C LEU A 14 0.95 10.27 4.26
N ALA A 15 -0.09 10.08 3.45
CA ALA A 15 -0.29 10.86 2.25
C ALA A 15 -0.70 12.30 2.59
N ARG A 16 -0.67 13.15 1.57
CA ARG A 16 -1.23 14.49 1.67
C ARG A 16 -2.76 14.39 1.74
N GLU A 17 -3.40 15.30 2.47
CA GLU A 17 -4.86 15.33 2.61
C GLU A 17 -5.57 15.62 1.27
N ASP A 18 -4.89 16.33 0.36
CA ASP A 18 -5.36 16.69 -0.98
C ASP A 18 -4.97 15.66 -2.06
N ALA A 19 -4.58 14.44 -1.68
CA ALA A 19 -4.17 13.43 -2.64
C ALA A 19 -5.34 12.95 -3.53
N GLU A 20 -5.22 13.16 -4.84
CA GLU A 20 -6.23 12.74 -5.83
C GLU A 20 -5.81 11.57 -6.76
N ASN A 21 -4.50 11.28 -6.86
CA ASN A 21 -3.95 10.37 -7.87
C ASN A 21 -3.30 9.16 -7.18
N LEU A 22 -3.89 8.00 -7.37
CA LEU A 22 -3.40 6.71 -6.90
C LEU A 22 -2.76 5.93 -8.04
N LEU A 23 -1.54 5.42 -7.81
CA LEU A 23 -0.90 4.42 -8.66
C LEU A 23 -0.78 3.09 -7.92
N ILE A 24 -1.28 2.04 -8.55
CA ILE A 24 -1.06 0.66 -8.11
C ILE A 24 -0.01 0.02 -9.01
N VAL A 25 1.12 -0.39 -8.42
CA VAL A 25 2.18 -1.13 -9.13
C VAL A 25 2.00 -2.62 -8.81
N GLY A 26 1.42 -3.34 -9.76
CA GLY A 26 1.06 -4.75 -9.66
C GLY A 26 -0.44 -4.97 -9.85
N ALA A 27 -0.84 -5.68 -10.91
CA ALA A 27 -2.24 -5.99 -11.22
C ALA A 27 -2.69 -7.37 -10.66
N GLY A 28 -2.11 -7.80 -9.54
CA GLY A 28 -2.38 -9.10 -8.92
C GLY A 28 -3.65 -9.12 -8.04
N ASN A 29 -3.82 -10.19 -7.27
CA ASN A 29 -4.98 -10.37 -6.40
C ASN A 29 -5.12 -9.31 -5.31
N GLN A 30 -4.01 -8.71 -4.84
CA GLN A 30 -4.07 -7.65 -3.83
C GLN A 30 -4.57 -6.31 -4.38
N ALA A 31 -4.45 -6.06 -5.69
CA ALA A 31 -4.75 -4.75 -6.27
C ALA A 31 -6.20 -4.31 -6.00
N VAL A 32 -7.17 -5.23 -6.10
CA VAL A 32 -8.57 -4.91 -5.82
C VAL A 32 -8.79 -4.51 -4.36
N PHE A 33 -8.12 -5.17 -3.41
CA PHE A 33 -8.26 -4.87 -1.99
C PHE A 33 -7.58 -3.55 -1.61
N GLN A 34 -6.41 -3.25 -2.21
CA GLN A 34 -5.73 -1.97 -2.03
C GLN A 34 -6.59 -0.82 -2.54
N ILE A 35 -7.09 -0.93 -3.78
CA ILE A 35 -7.95 0.10 -4.38
C ILE A 35 -9.22 0.28 -3.56
N ALA A 36 -9.93 -0.80 -3.21
CA ALA A 36 -11.15 -0.71 -2.42
C ALA A 36 -10.93 0.01 -1.08
N ALA A 37 -9.85 -0.36 -0.37
CA ALA A 37 -9.55 0.22 0.93
C ALA A 37 -9.12 1.69 0.82
N VAL A 38 -8.32 2.07 -0.19
CA VAL A 38 -7.94 3.46 -0.44
C VAL A 38 -9.16 4.30 -0.79
N LEU A 39 -10.00 3.86 -1.73
CA LEU A 39 -11.20 4.62 -2.11
C LEU A 39 -12.19 4.78 -0.94
N THR A 40 -12.24 3.80 -0.04
CA THR A 40 -13.06 3.87 1.18
C THR A 40 -12.51 4.88 2.19
N THR A 41 -11.20 5.02 2.28
CA THR A 41 -10.53 5.82 3.32
C THR A 41 -10.10 7.20 2.85
N MET A 42 -10.00 7.41 1.54
CA MET A 42 -9.52 8.62 0.87
C MET A 42 -10.50 9.02 -0.24
N PRO A 43 -11.65 9.66 0.10
CA PRO A 43 -12.67 10.04 -0.88
C PRO A 43 -12.22 11.14 -1.87
N THR A 44 -11.04 11.72 -1.64
CA THR A 44 -10.39 12.71 -2.51
C THR A 44 -9.85 12.08 -3.79
N ILE A 45 -9.59 10.76 -3.83
CA ILE A 45 -9.04 10.09 -5.01
C ILE A 45 -10.01 10.21 -6.19
N LYS A 46 -9.50 10.73 -7.31
CA LYS A 46 -10.22 10.91 -8.59
C LYS A 46 -9.66 10.07 -9.72
N LYS A 47 -8.41 9.63 -9.60
CA LYS A 47 -7.73 8.85 -10.64
C LYS A 47 -6.97 7.69 -10.04
N VAL A 48 -7.17 6.50 -10.60
CA VAL A 48 -6.47 5.27 -10.25
C VAL A 48 -5.77 4.72 -11.49
N ARG A 49 -4.45 4.78 -11.51
CA ARG A 49 -3.62 4.20 -12.58
C ARG A 49 -3.08 2.85 -12.10
N VAL A 50 -3.06 1.85 -12.97
CA VAL A 50 -2.60 0.49 -12.67
C VAL A 50 -1.46 0.11 -13.59
N ALA A 51 -0.30 -0.19 -13.02
CA ALA A 51 0.85 -0.72 -13.73
C ALA A 51 1.00 -2.22 -13.50
N ALA A 52 1.51 -2.92 -14.51
CA ALA A 52 1.88 -4.34 -14.42
C ALA A 52 3.08 -4.59 -15.33
N GLN A 53 3.78 -5.71 -15.10
CA GLN A 53 4.90 -6.11 -15.94
C GLN A 53 4.50 -6.26 -17.43
N GLN A 54 3.29 -6.78 -17.68
CA GLN A 54 2.70 -6.82 -19.02
C GLN A 54 1.53 -5.85 -19.08
N LEU A 55 1.55 -4.95 -20.06
CA LEU A 55 0.49 -3.95 -20.25
C LEU A 55 -0.90 -4.58 -20.44
N SER A 56 -0.97 -5.73 -21.11
CA SER A 56 -2.21 -6.50 -21.27
C SER A 56 -2.87 -6.86 -19.93
N ASN A 57 -2.09 -7.19 -18.91
CA ASN A 57 -2.60 -7.50 -17.58
C ASN A 57 -3.18 -6.26 -16.89
N ALA A 58 -2.53 -5.11 -17.04
CA ALA A 58 -3.04 -3.84 -16.52
C ALA A 58 -4.35 -3.44 -17.21
N LYS A 59 -4.41 -3.54 -18.56
CA LYS A 59 -5.63 -3.27 -19.34
C LYS A 59 -6.79 -4.19 -18.92
N SER A 60 -6.56 -5.50 -18.87
CA SER A 60 -7.58 -6.46 -18.42
C SER A 60 -8.02 -6.24 -16.97
N PHE A 61 -7.11 -5.81 -16.08
CA PHE A 61 -7.46 -5.48 -14.72
C PHE A 61 -8.39 -4.26 -14.65
N VAL A 62 -8.04 -3.18 -15.34
CA VAL A 62 -8.81 -1.93 -15.40
C VAL A 62 -10.20 -2.15 -16.00
N GLU A 63 -10.32 -2.96 -17.05
CA GLU A 63 -11.63 -3.33 -17.63
C GLU A 63 -12.56 -4.03 -16.62
N ARG A 64 -11.99 -4.78 -15.67
CA ARG A 64 -12.74 -5.63 -14.73
C ARG A 64 -12.92 -5.01 -13.34
N ILE A 65 -12.17 -3.96 -13.00
CA ILE A 65 -12.11 -3.44 -11.63
C ILE A 65 -13.45 -2.89 -11.17
N ASN A 66 -14.20 -2.23 -12.06
CA ASN A 66 -15.53 -1.68 -11.74
C ASN A 66 -16.47 -2.76 -11.19
N SER A 67 -16.63 -3.84 -11.96
CA SER A 67 -17.48 -4.97 -11.56
C SER A 67 -17.03 -5.59 -10.24
N LYS A 68 -15.71 -5.76 -10.04
CA LYS A 68 -15.18 -6.30 -8.76
C LYS A 68 -15.47 -5.38 -7.58
N LEU A 69 -15.24 -4.08 -7.71
CA LEU A 69 -15.48 -3.11 -6.64
C LEU A 69 -16.97 -3.05 -6.27
N LYS A 70 -17.85 -3.03 -7.27
CA LYS A 70 -19.29 -3.02 -7.03
C LYS A 70 -19.79 -4.30 -6.37
N HIS A 71 -19.42 -5.48 -6.89
CA HIS A 71 -19.93 -6.75 -6.37
C HIS A 71 -19.33 -7.16 -5.02
N GLN A 72 -18.06 -6.85 -4.76
CA GLN A 72 -17.37 -7.33 -3.56
C GLN A 72 -17.40 -6.32 -2.41
N PHE A 73 -17.50 -5.02 -2.70
CA PHE A 73 -17.35 -3.96 -1.69
C PHE A 73 -18.46 -2.91 -1.74
N ASP A 74 -19.41 -3.01 -2.67
CA ASP A 74 -20.47 -2.01 -2.91
C ASP A 74 -19.95 -0.57 -3.13
N ILE A 75 -18.76 -0.45 -3.72
CA ILE A 75 -18.16 0.86 -4.04
C ILE A 75 -18.64 1.30 -5.43
N ASN A 76 -19.24 2.50 -5.51
CA ASN A 76 -19.50 3.15 -6.79
C ASN A 76 -18.28 3.99 -7.20
N ILE A 77 -17.90 3.91 -8.48
CA ILE A 77 -16.71 4.54 -9.04
C ILE A 77 -17.02 5.42 -10.27
N GLU A 78 -18.26 5.83 -10.46
CA GLU A 78 -18.69 6.68 -11.59
C GLU A 78 -17.82 7.94 -11.77
N ASP A 79 -17.33 8.52 -10.68
CA ASP A 79 -16.50 9.74 -10.69
C ASP A 79 -14.99 9.47 -10.63
N ILE A 80 -14.56 8.22 -10.83
CA ILE A 80 -13.14 7.83 -10.73
C ILE A 80 -12.64 7.34 -12.09
N LEU A 81 -11.59 7.99 -12.58
CA LEU A 81 -10.89 7.60 -13.80
C LEU A 81 -9.95 6.41 -13.52
N PHE A 82 -10.13 5.30 -14.21
CA PHE A 82 -9.22 4.16 -14.16
C PHE A 82 -8.43 4.01 -15.46
N GLU A 83 -7.10 3.89 -15.34
CA GLU A 83 -6.21 3.79 -16.51
C GLU A 83 -5.15 2.69 -16.34
N ALA A 84 -4.86 1.99 -17.43
CA ALA A 84 -3.70 1.11 -17.49
C ALA A 84 -2.45 1.93 -17.85
N VAL A 85 -1.36 1.73 -17.12
CA VAL A 85 -0.12 2.49 -17.28
C VAL A 85 0.73 1.92 -18.41
N GLU A 86 0.95 2.71 -19.46
CA GLU A 86 1.88 2.39 -20.55
C GLU A 86 3.31 2.90 -20.24
N ASN A 87 3.42 4.04 -19.55
CA ASN A 87 4.69 4.64 -19.14
C ASN A 87 4.74 4.79 -17.62
N LEU A 88 5.49 3.89 -16.96
CA LEU A 88 5.59 3.88 -15.50
C LEU A 88 6.21 5.15 -14.92
N LYS A 89 7.21 5.74 -15.59
CA LYS A 89 7.86 6.96 -15.12
C LYS A 89 6.87 8.11 -15.03
N GLU A 90 6.09 8.32 -16.09
CA GLU A 90 5.06 9.36 -16.13
C GLU A 90 4.01 9.14 -15.04
N ALA A 91 3.53 7.90 -14.89
CA ALA A 91 2.55 7.57 -13.86
C ALA A 91 3.09 7.84 -12.45
N VAL A 92 4.35 7.48 -12.15
CA VAL A 92 4.99 7.79 -10.87
C VAL A 92 5.11 9.30 -10.64
N GLN A 93 5.49 10.06 -11.67
CA GLN A 93 5.61 11.52 -11.59
C GLN A 93 4.27 12.23 -11.31
N ASP A 94 3.17 11.65 -11.75
CA ASP A 94 1.81 12.19 -11.58
C ASP A 94 1.09 11.63 -10.33
N SER A 95 1.76 10.79 -9.54
CA SER A 95 1.15 10.10 -8.40
C SER A 95 1.33 10.84 -7.08
N HIS A 96 0.22 11.01 -6.35
CA HIS A 96 0.24 11.46 -4.96
C HIS A 96 0.42 10.28 -3.99
N VAL A 97 -0.22 9.15 -4.31
CA VAL A 97 -0.14 7.89 -3.56
C VAL A 97 0.30 6.79 -4.50
N ILE A 98 1.28 6.00 -4.09
CA ILE A 98 1.74 4.82 -4.81
C ILE A 98 1.63 3.62 -3.87
N ILE A 99 1.09 2.51 -4.34
CA ILE A 99 1.09 1.25 -3.61
C ILE A 99 1.75 0.19 -4.48
N THR A 100 2.82 -0.41 -3.96
CA THR A 100 3.56 -1.47 -4.66
C THR A 100 3.18 -2.83 -4.07
N ILE A 101 2.83 -3.78 -4.94
CA ILE A 101 2.32 -5.12 -4.60
C ILE A 101 2.84 -6.16 -5.61
N THR A 102 4.12 -6.09 -5.93
CA THR A 102 4.82 -7.00 -6.85
C THR A 102 5.79 -7.91 -6.10
N PRO A 103 6.09 -9.10 -6.64
CA PRO A 103 7.10 -9.99 -6.06
C PRO A 103 8.53 -9.62 -6.51
N SER A 104 8.80 -8.35 -6.84
CA SER A 104 10.07 -7.95 -7.44
C SER A 104 11.25 -8.17 -6.48
N ARG A 105 12.42 -8.43 -7.08
CA ARG A 105 13.71 -8.51 -6.38
C ARG A 105 14.68 -7.42 -6.84
N LYS A 106 14.15 -6.42 -7.54
CA LYS A 106 14.87 -5.29 -8.11
C LYS A 106 13.98 -4.05 -8.06
N PRO A 107 14.55 -2.86 -7.81
CA PRO A 107 13.81 -1.61 -7.89
C PRO A 107 13.02 -1.47 -9.20
N ILE A 108 11.72 -1.25 -9.06
CA ILE A 108 10.80 -0.90 -10.15
C ILE A 108 10.66 0.63 -10.21
N ILE A 109 10.48 1.27 -9.04
CA ILE A 109 10.35 2.73 -8.93
C ILE A 109 11.73 3.31 -8.66
N LYS A 110 12.12 4.31 -9.47
CA LYS A 110 13.39 5.00 -9.31
C LYS A 110 13.23 6.33 -8.60
N LYS A 111 14.25 6.74 -7.85
CA LYS A 111 14.25 7.99 -7.07
C LYS A 111 13.95 9.22 -7.93
N GLU A 112 14.53 9.30 -9.13
CA GLU A 112 14.42 10.47 -10.00
C GLU A 112 13.02 10.63 -10.64
N TRP A 113 12.11 9.69 -10.42
CA TRP A 113 10.72 9.79 -10.90
C TRP A 113 9.81 10.41 -9.85
N LEU A 114 10.14 10.31 -8.56
CA LEU A 114 9.27 10.78 -7.50
C LEU A 114 9.19 12.30 -7.46
N GLN A 115 7.98 12.78 -7.15
CA GLN A 115 7.74 14.18 -6.87
C GLN A 115 7.70 14.40 -5.37
N LYS A 116 7.89 15.66 -4.98
CA LYS A 116 7.67 16.10 -3.61
C LYS A 116 6.23 15.79 -3.19
N GLY A 117 6.07 15.36 -1.95
CA GLY A 117 4.75 15.06 -1.40
C GLY A 117 4.21 13.66 -1.69
N THR A 118 4.88 12.85 -2.53
CA THR A 118 4.43 11.48 -2.81
C THR A 118 4.47 10.62 -1.54
N HIS A 119 3.43 9.82 -1.34
CA HIS A 119 3.41 8.71 -0.39
C HIS A 119 3.56 7.38 -1.12
N ILE A 120 4.33 6.45 -0.55
CA ILE A 120 4.46 5.08 -1.04
C ILE A 120 4.14 4.11 0.09
N SER A 121 3.19 3.21 -0.13
CA SER A 121 3.03 1.99 0.69
C SER A 121 3.65 0.81 -0.05
N CYS A 122 4.72 0.26 0.53
CA CYS A 122 5.46 -0.89 0.03
C CYS A 122 4.90 -2.15 0.68
N ILE A 123 4.17 -2.95 -0.09
CA ILE A 123 3.40 -4.10 0.41
C ILE A 123 3.85 -5.42 -0.25
N GLY A 124 4.58 -5.37 -1.36
CA GLY A 124 4.99 -6.56 -2.12
C GLY A 124 6.24 -7.26 -1.59
N ALA A 125 7.11 -6.54 -0.86
CA ALA A 125 8.28 -7.09 -0.20
C ALA A 125 7.87 -7.76 1.13
N ASP A 126 7.75 -9.08 1.10
CA ASP A 126 7.33 -9.92 2.22
C ASP A 126 8.20 -11.19 2.38
N MET A 127 9.32 -11.25 1.64
CA MET A 127 10.25 -12.38 1.64
C MET A 127 11.68 -11.88 1.40
N GLU A 128 12.65 -12.60 1.97
CA GLU A 128 14.07 -12.24 1.87
C GLU A 128 14.49 -11.94 0.43
N GLY A 129 15.13 -10.79 0.25
CA GLY A 129 15.69 -10.30 -1.00
C GLY A 129 14.66 -9.75 -2.00
N LYS A 130 13.43 -9.47 -1.57
CA LYS A 130 12.47 -8.69 -2.35
C LYS A 130 12.68 -7.20 -2.14
N GLN A 131 12.39 -6.43 -3.19
CA GLN A 131 12.52 -4.98 -3.24
C GLN A 131 11.76 -4.46 -4.46
N GLU A 132 11.02 -3.37 -4.28
CA GLU A 132 10.19 -2.73 -5.30
C GLU A 132 10.61 -1.29 -5.60
N ILE A 133 11.29 -0.60 -4.68
CA ILE A 133 11.71 0.79 -4.84
C ILE A 133 13.23 0.94 -4.71
N ASP A 134 13.76 1.97 -5.36
CA ASP A 134 15.15 2.37 -5.21
C ASP A 134 15.46 2.73 -3.74
N ALA A 135 16.48 2.07 -3.17
CA ALA A 135 16.87 2.23 -1.78
C ALA A 135 17.23 3.68 -1.42
N GLU A 136 17.71 4.44 -2.40
CA GLU A 136 18.04 5.87 -2.23
C GLU A 136 16.82 6.74 -1.93
N ILE A 137 15.60 6.25 -2.15
CA ILE A 137 14.37 6.95 -1.77
C ILE A 137 14.21 6.97 -0.24
N LEU A 138 14.63 5.89 0.43
CA LEU A 138 14.51 5.74 1.89
C LEU A 138 15.38 6.75 2.65
N THR A 139 16.50 7.20 2.05
CA THR A 139 17.45 8.12 2.71
C THR A 139 16.92 9.54 2.89
N THR A 140 15.85 9.91 2.18
CA THR A 140 15.29 11.28 2.15
C THR A 140 13.79 11.34 2.44
N SER A 141 13.21 10.23 2.90
CA SER A 141 11.78 10.11 3.19
C SER A 141 11.53 9.93 4.69
N LEU A 142 10.30 10.22 5.09
CA LEU A 142 9.79 9.83 6.39
C LEU A 142 9.38 8.35 6.32
N LEU A 143 10.14 7.49 6.99
CA LEU A 143 9.99 6.04 6.90
C LEU A 143 9.25 5.48 8.11
N PHE A 144 8.16 4.78 7.84
CA PHE A 144 7.37 4.04 8.81
C PHE A 144 7.29 2.57 8.39
N VAL A 145 7.12 1.69 9.37
CA VAL A 145 7.03 0.23 9.17
C VAL A 145 5.79 -0.32 9.86
N ASP A 146 5.35 -1.54 9.54
CA ASP A 146 4.29 -2.21 10.30
C ASP A 146 4.84 -2.92 11.55
N ASP A 147 5.87 -3.75 11.37
CA ASP A 147 6.66 -4.37 12.43
C ASP A 147 8.14 -4.21 12.11
N LEU A 148 8.88 -3.47 12.94
CA LEU A 148 10.27 -3.15 12.67
C LEU A 148 11.15 -4.39 12.54
N LYS A 149 10.92 -5.39 13.40
CA LYS A 149 11.75 -6.59 13.42
C LYS A 149 11.57 -7.38 12.13
N HIS A 150 10.34 -7.54 11.65
CA HIS A 150 10.03 -8.31 10.46
C HIS A 150 10.40 -7.58 9.17
N CYS A 151 10.12 -6.27 9.07
CA CYS A 151 10.53 -5.46 7.92
C CYS A 151 12.05 -5.50 7.69
N LYS A 152 12.86 -5.55 8.75
CA LYS A 152 14.32 -5.71 8.64
C LYS A 152 14.78 -7.03 8.03
N GLU A 153 13.96 -8.07 8.11
CA GLU A 153 14.31 -9.42 7.65
C GLU A 153 13.77 -9.71 6.25
N VAL A 154 12.60 -9.17 5.90
CA VAL A 154 11.89 -9.54 4.66
C VAL A 154 11.15 -8.39 3.96
N GLY A 155 11.14 -7.19 4.55
CA GLY A 155 10.43 -6.02 4.04
C GLY A 155 11.25 -5.21 3.05
N GLU A 156 10.68 -4.10 2.60
CA GLU A 156 11.33 -3.17 1.66
C GLU A 156 12.63 -2.57 2.22
N ILE A 157 12.75 -2.47 3.55
CA ILE A 157 13.94 -1.96 4.24
C ILE A 157 15.07 -2.99 4.42
N GLU A 158 14.81 -4.28 4.19
CA GLU A 158 15.75 -5.37 4.44
C GLU A 158 17.09 -5.15 3.72
N ILE A 159 17.05 -5.08 2.38
CA ILE A 159 18.24 -4.89 1.54
C ILE A 159 18.95 -3.57 1.87
N PRO A 160 18.25 -2.41 1.92
CA PRO A 160 18.85 -1.13 2.30
C PRO A 160 19.59 -1.15 3.64
N ILE A 161 19.06 -1.83 4.66
CA ILE A 161 19.73 -1.97 5.96
C ILE A 161 20.93 -2.90 5.86
N LYS A 162 20.79 -4.07 5.22
CA LYS A 162 21.91 -5.02 5.02
C LYS A 162 23.07 -4.38 4.25
N GLN A 163 22.77 -3.45 3.34
CA GLN A 163 23.76 -2.72 2.54
C GLN A 163 24.30 -1.45 3.22
N GLY A 164 23.74 -1.05 4.37
CA GLY A 164 24.15 0.17 5.08
C GLY A 164 23.74 1.48 4.40
N ILE A 165 22.76 1.44 3.48
CA ILE A 165 22.20 2.63 2.81
C ILE A 165 21.36 3.45 3.81
N ILE A 166 20.61 2.75 4.66
CA ILE A 166 19.93 3.32 5.82
C ILE A 166 20.31 2.53 7.07
N ALA A 167 20.18 3.17 8.23
CA ALA A 167 20.25 2.56 9.54
C ALA A 167 18.85 2.49 10.17
N GLU A 168 18.70 1.70 11.23
CA GLU A 168 17.46 1.61 12.00
C GLU A 168 17.00 2.99 12.53
N THR A 169 17.94 3.89 12.82
CA THR A 169 17.65 5.28 13.24
C THR A 169 17.00 6.15 12.17
N ASN A 170 16.97 5.72 10.91
CA ASN A 170 16.23 6.40 9.84
C ASN A 170 14.72 6.11 9.90
N ILE A 171 14.30 5.08 10.65
CA ILE A 171 12.90 4.68 10.79
C ILE A 171 12.29 5.51 11.92
N ILE A 172 11.20 6.22 11.61
CA ILE A 172 10.56 7.13 12.56
C ILE A 172 9.78 6.36 13.63
N GLY A 173 9.14 5.27 13.23
CA GLY A 173 8.38 4.40 14.11
C GLY A 173 7.47 3.45 13.34
N GLU A 174 6.71 2.67 14.10
CA GLU A 174 5.69 1.80 13.52
C GLU A 174 4.43 2.62 13.21
N LEU A 175 3.62 2.17 12.24
CA LEU A 175 2.36 2.85 11.89
C LEU A 175 1.41 2.93 13.10
N GLY A 176 1.44 1.93 13.99
CA GLY A 176 0.68 1.95 15.24
C GLY A 176 1.07 3.12 16.14
N ASP A 177 2.37 3.42 16.28
CA ASP A 177 2.86 4.53 17.08
C ASP A 177 2.43 5.89 16.53
N LEU A 178 2.35 6.01 15.20
CA LEU A 178 1.79 7.20 14.55
C LEU A 178 0.31 7.36 14.87
N ILE A 179 -0.47 6.28 14.73
CA ILE A 179 -1.92 6.29 14.95
C ILE A 179 -2.27 6.70 16.39
N VAL A 180 -1.48 6.28 17.37
CA VAL A 180 -1.69 6.65 18.79
C VAL A 180 -0.97 7.94 19.21
N GLY A 181 -0.32 8.64 18.27
CA GLY A 181 0.30 9.95 18.50
C GLY A 181 1.63 9.95 19.25
N LYS A 182 2.33 8.81 19.33
CA LYS A 182 3.68 8.73 19.93
C LYS A 182 4.76 9.33 19.03
N VAL A 183 4.56 9.24 17.72
CA VAL A 183 5.45 9.83 16.71
C VAL A 183 4.65 10.73 15.76
N LYS A 184 5.33 11.68 15.12
CA LYS A 184 4.70 12.59 14.15
C LYS A 184 4.78 11.98 12.75
N GLY A 185 3.70 12.11 11.99
CA GLY A 185 3.65 11.76 10.58
C GLY A 185 4.18 12.88 9.69
N ARG A 186 3.54 13.04 8.53
CA ARG A 186 3.77 14.17 7.63
C ARG A 186 3.53 15.51 8.33
N THR A 187 4.45 16.46 8.12
CA THR A 187 4.37 17.84 8.64
C THR A 187 4.40 18.91 7.55
N SER A 188 4.67 18.50 6.30
CA SER A 188 4.69 19.36 5.13
C SER A 188 4.25 18.61 3.87
N ASN A 189 3.61 19.32 2.94
CA ASN A 189 3.17 18.78 1.65
C ASN A 189 4.33 18.37 0.73
N ASP A 190 5.56 18.81 1.01
CA ASP A 190 6.73 18.47 0.20
C ASP A 190 7.40 17.14 0.61
N GLN A 191 7.13 16.64 1.81
CA GLN A 191 7.81 15.46 2.35
C GLN A 191 7.44 14.20 1.56
N ILE A 192 8.42 13.36 1.24
CA ILE A 192 8.13 12.01 0.75
C ILE A 192 7.95 11.12 1.98
N THR A 193 6.95 10.26 1.96
CA THR A 193 6.66 9.33 3.07
C THR A 193 6.61 7.91 2.54
N ILE A 194 7.15 6.97 3.30
CA ILE A 194 7.14 5.55 2.98
C ILE A 194 6.54 4.78 4.15
N PHE A 195 5.69 3.82 3.82
CA PHE A 195 5.21 2.80 4.74
C PHE A 195 5.62 1.43 4.19
N ASP A 196 6.53 0.74 4.88
CA ASP A 196 6.90 -0.65 4.58
C ASP A 196 6.03 -1.59 5.41
N ALA A 197 5.35 -2.54 4.77
CA ALA A 197 4.49 -3.48 5.46
C ALA A 197 4.65 -4.91 4.94
N THR A 198 4.96 -5.80 5.88
CA THR A 198 5.18 -7.23 5.63
C THR A 198 3.96 -8.08 5.99
N GLY A 199 3.09 -7.56 6.87
CA GLY A 199 1.91 -8.22 7.37
C GLY A 199 2.12 -8.83 8.76
N MET A 200 1.21 -8.48 9.67
CA MET A 200 1.25 -8.95 11.05
C MET A 200 0.12 -9.94 11.36
N ALA A 201 0.43 -10.99 12.12
CA ALA A 201 -0.56 -11.96 12.60
C ALA A 201 -1.70 -11.30 13.41
N LEU A 202 -1.40 -10.18 14.10
CA LEU A 202 -2.39 -9.38 14.81
C LEU A 202 -3.53 -8.92 13.89
N LEU A 203 -3.23 -8.55 12.64
CA LEU A 203 -4.24 -8.11 11.67
C LEU A 203 -5.14 -9.26 11.24
N ASP A 204 -4.62 -10.49 11.17
CA ASP A 204 -5.40 -11.68 10.85
C ASP A 204 -6.35 -12.01 12.02
N ILE A 205 -5.88 -11.95 13.27
CA ILE A 205 -6.72 -12.15 14.48
C ILE A 205 -7.82 -11.09 14.57
N ALA A 206 -7.47 -9.81 14.37
CA ALA A 206 -8.46 -8.72 14.40
C ALA A 206 -9.52 -8.88 13.31
N THR A 207 -9.11 -9.32 12.11
CA THR A 207 -10.05 -9.60 11.01
C THR A 207 -10.95 -10.79 11.34
N ALA A 208 -10.39 -11.85 11.94
CA ALA A 208 -11.14 -13.04 12.34
C ALA A 208 -12.19 -12.73 13.43
N ASP A 209 -11.84 -11.92 14.43
CA ASP A 209 -12.77 -11.47 15.48
C ASP A 209 -13.96 -10.69 14.88
N ILE A 210 -13.70 -9.78 13.94
CA ILE A 210 -14.76 -9.05 13.24
C ILE A 210 -15.63 -10.00 12.41
N ALA A 211 -15.03 -10.92 11.66
CA ALA A 211 -15.75 -11.88 10.85
C ALA A 211 -16.64 -12.81 11.71
N LEU A 212 -16.13 -13.28 12.85
CA LEU A 212 -16.88 -14.11 13.79
C LEU A 212 -18.09 -13.35 14.35
N LYS A 213 -17.89 -12.11 14.82
CA LYS A 213 -18.99 -11.26 15.31
C LYS A 213 -20.06 -11.00 14.25
N GLN A 214 -19.66 -10.82 12.99
CA GLN A 214 -20.62 -10.69 11.88
C GLN A 214 -21.34 -12.01 11.60
N ALA A 215 -20.64 -13.15 11.65
CA ALA A 215 -21.27 -14.46 11.45
C ALA A 215 -22.33 -14.72 12.54
N GLU A 216 -22.00 -14.47 13.81
CA GLU A 216 -22.94 -14.59 14.94
C GLU A 216 -24.16 -13.68 14.75
N LYS A 217 -23.95 -12.41 14.40
CA LYS A 217 -25.02 -11.44 14.18
C LYS A 217 -25.96 -11.82 13.03
N ASN A 218 -25.44 -12.47 11.99
CA ASN A 218 -26.21 -12.86 10.81
C ASN A 218 -26.62 -14.33 10.82
N GLU A 219 -26.42 -15.04 11.94
CA GLU A 219 -26.73 -16.47 12.10
C GLU A 219 -26.06 -17.36 11.02
N LEU A 220 -24.82 -17.05 10.67
CA LEU A 220 -24.03 -17.78 9.68
C LEU A 220 -23.04 -18.74 10.35
N GLY A 221 -22.84 -19.90 9.73
CA GLY A 221 -21.84 -20.90 10.16
C GLY A 221 -22.44 -22.15 10.79
N THR A 222 -21.57 -23.04 11.28
CA THR A 222 -21.96 -24.32 11.91
C THR A 222 -21.16 -24.52 13.19
N THR A 223 -21.83 -24.92 14.28
CA THR A 223 -21.15 -25.30 15.52
C THR A 223 -20.71 -26.76 15.44
N SER A 224 -19.45 -27.04 15.75
CA SER A 224 -18.93 -28.40 15.90
C SER A 224 -18.47 -28.61 17.33
N ASN A 225 -18.91 -29.70 17.96
CA ASN A 225 -18.31 -30.17 19.21
C ASN A 225 -17.05 -30.95 18.84
N LEU A 226 -15.89 -30.42 19.24
CA LEU A 226 -14.57 -31.05 19.05
C LEU A 226 -14.29 -32.09 20.14
#